data_AF-A0A1N6VIA7-F1
#
_entry.id   AF-A0A1N6VIA7-F1
#
_cell.length_a   1.000
_cell.length_b   1.000
_cell.length_c   1.000
_cell.angle_alpha   90.00
_cell.angle_beta   90.00
_cell.angle_gamma   90.00
#
_symmetry.space_group_name_H-M   'P 1'
#
loop_
_entity.id
_entity.type
_entity.pdbx_description
1 polymer ?
#
loop_
_entity_poly.entity_id
_entity_poly.type
_entity_poly.pdbx_seq_one_letter_code
_entity_poly.pdbx_strand_id
1 'polypeptide(L)'
;MEKYKLEITGHLDIFVADNEDEFEGEKVKWQNILIHGDPEGLKSFAELLIKIADLNQDAVKDLPIGAREHIHLRPNLDISKSSVEVIVGRIDAKGTSVFYDRYIEKNNEH
;
A
#
# COMPACT_ATOMS: atom_id res chain seq x y z
N MET A 1 12.23 23.34 14.03
CA MET A 1 11.98 21.94 13.60
C MET A 1 10.52 21.86 13.21
N GLU A 2 10.22 21.65 11.92
CA GLU A 2 8.87 21.27 11.52
C GLU A 2 8.51 19.97 12.25
N LYS A 3 7.32 19.93 12.86
CA LYS A 3 6.81 18.70 13.46
C LYS A 3 6.69 17.66 12.34
N TYR A 4 7.30 16.50 12.52
CA TYR A 4 7.08 15.35 11.65
C TYR A 4 5.58 15.07 11.61
N LYS A 5 4.93 15.32 10.48
CA LYS A 5 3.53 14.99 10.28
C LYS A 5 3.48 13.50 9.97
N LEU A 6 2.87 12.72 10.86
CA LEU A 6 2.61 11.31 10.61
C LEU A 6 1.68 11.19 9.41
N GLU A 7 1.98 10.25 8.51
CA GLU A 7 1.13 9.97 7.35
C GLU A 7 -0.17 9.25 7.77
N ILE A 8 -0.14 8.54 8.90
CA ILE A 8 -1.29 7.86 9.50
C ILE A 8 -1.53 8.43 10.89
N THR A 9 -2.79 8.65 11.23
CA THR A 9 -3.23 9.03 12.59
C THR A 9 -4.20 7.97 13.12
N GLY A 10 -4.37 7.87 14.44
CA GLY A 10 -5.15 6.78 15.04
C GLY A 10 -4.42 5.43 15.01
N HIS A 11 -5.17 4.33 14.95
CA HIS A 11 -4.65 2.97 14.97
C HIS A 11 -4.88 2.25 13.65
N LEU A 12 -3.79 1.78 13.04
CA LEU A 12 -3.81 0.98 11.82
C LEU A 12 -2.82 -0.19 11.95
N ASP A 13 -3.27 -1.39 11.63
CA ASP A 13 -2.48 -2.61 11.59
C ASP A 13 -2.59 -3.28 10.22
N ILE A 14 -1.44 -3.59 9.63
CA ILE A 14 -1.36 -4.26 8.32
C ILE A 14 -0.41 -5.45 8.42
N PHE A 15 -0.92 -6.65 8.17
CA PHE A 15 -0.11 -7.86 8.22
C PHE A 15 -0.59 -8.92 7.22
N VAL A 16 0.29 -9.86 6.90
CA VAL A 16 -0.01 -11.01 6.04
C VAL A 16 -0.39 -12.19 6.94
N ALA A 17 -1.52 -12.83 6.65
CA ALA A 17 -1.88 -14.11 7.23
C ALA A 17 -1.77 -15.21 6.18
N ASP A 18 -0.98 -16.23 6.51
CA ASP A 18 -0.93 -17.48 5.78
C ASP A 18 -2.08 -18.39 6.24
N ASN A 19 -2.84 -18.92 5.30
CA ASN A 19 -3.98 -19.80 5.56
C ASN A 19 -3.76 -21.13 4.83
N GLU A 20 -4.22 -22.21 5.46
CA GLU A 20 -4.22 -23.56 4.90
C GLU A 20 -5.55 -24.22 5.30
N ASP A 21 -6.21 -24.86 4.34
CA ASP A 21 -7.42 -25.64 4.58
C ASP A 21 -7.45 -26.89 3.68
N GLU A 22 -8.31 -27.85 4.00
CA GLU A 22 -8.53 -29.05 3.21
C GLU A 22 -9.91 -29.01 2.54
N PHE A 23 -9.91 -28.95 1.21
CA PHE A 23 -11.14 -28.94 0.41
C PHE A 23 -11.12 -30.15 -0.53
N GLU A 24 -12.14 -31.00 -0.44
CA GLU A 24 -12.26 -32.25 -1.23
C GLU A 24 -11.03 -33.19 -1.14
N GLY A 25 -10.34 -33.20 0.00
CA GLY A 25 -9.13 -34.02 0.21
C GLY A 25 -7.85 -33.40 -0.36
N GLU A 26 -7.92 -32.17 -0.89
CA GLU A 26 -6.78 -31.41 -1.35
C GLU A 26 -6.46 -30.25 -0.38
N LYS A 27 -5.17 -30.08 -0.07
CA LYS A 27 -4.69 -28.97 0.75
C LYS A 27 -4.61 -27.70 -0.10
N VAL A 28 -5.43 -26.70 0.25
CA VAL A 28 -5.43 -25.38 -0.36
C VAL A 28 -4.69 -24.42 0.56
N LYS A 29 -3.77 -23.62 0.00
CA LYS A 29 -3.03 -22.58 0.73
C LYS A 29 -3.24 -21.24 0.06
N TRP A 30 -3.46 -20.20 0.86
CA TRP A 30 -3.59 -18.84 0.36
C TRP A 30 -3.11 -17.82 1.39
N GLN A 31 -2.82 -16.61 0.92
CA GLN A 31 -2.42 -15.50 1.77
C GLN A 31 -3.48 -14.41 1.74
N ASN A 32 -3.75 -13.85 2.91
CA ASN A 32 -4.59 -12.67 3.07
C ASN A 32 -3.73 -11.50 3.56
N ILE A 33 -3.89 -10.33 2.97
CA ILE A 33 -3.39 -9.08 3.54
C ILE A 33 -4.53 -8.50 4.36
N LEU A 34 -4.35 -8.44 5.68
CA LEU A 34 -5.34 -7.87 6.60
C LEU A 34 -4.97 -6.41 6.86
N ILE A 35 -5.94 -5.52 6.65
CA ILE A 35 -5.84 -4.08 6.93
C ILE A 35 -6.93 -3.76 7.95
N HIS A 36 -6.54 -3.54 9.19
CA HIS A 36 -7.46 -3.25 10.29
C HIS A 36 -7.12 -1.90 10.90
N GLY A 37 -8.13 -1.15 11.31
CA GLY A 37 -7.91 0.09 12.02
C GLY A 37 -9.15 0.56 12.76
N ASP A 38 -8.94 1.52 13.65
CA ASP A 38 -10.05 2.30 14.19
C ASP A 38 -10.57 3.29 13.12
N PRO A 39 -11.71 3.95 13.36
CA PRO A 39 -12.27 4.88 12.36
C PRO A 39 -11.31 6.01 11.96
N GLU A 40 -10.37 6.41 12.82
CA GLU A 40 -9.37 7.44 12.50
C GLU A 40 -8.24 6.89 11.63
N GLY A 41 -7.70 5.72 11.99
CA GLY A 41 -6.66 4.98 11.25
C GLY A 41 -7.09 4.64 9.83
N LEU A 42 -8.30 4.14 9.66
CA LEU A 42 -8.82 3.81 8.33
C LEU A 42 -9.06 5.07 7.48
N LYS A 43 -9.52 6.17 8.08
CA LYS A 43 -9.72 7.45 7.36
C LYS A 43 -8.38 8.05 6.94
N SER A 44 -7.40 8.10 7.84
CA SER A 44 -6.08 8.64 7.50
C SER A 44 -5.36 7.79 6.45
N PHE A 45 -5.53 6.46 6.48
CA PHE A 45 -5.05 5.59 5.41
C PHE A 45 -5.75 5.87 4.06
N ALA A 46 -7.07 6.08 4.06
CA ALA A 46 -7.79 6.48 2.85
C ALA A 46 -7.32 7.84 2.31
N GLU A 47 -7.08 8.81 3.18
CA GLU A 47 -6.51 10.12 2.80
C GLU A 47 -5.12 9.98 2.15
N LEU A 48 -4.27 9.08 2.66
CA LEU A 48 -2.98 8.75 2.05
C LEU A 48 -3.15 8.16 0.64
N LEU A 49 -4.10 7.24 0.45
CA LEU A 49 -4.39 6.65 -0.86
C LEU A 49 -4.87 7.72 -1.86
N ILE A 50 -5.75 8.62 -1.42
CA ILE A 50 -6.24 9.74 -2.24
C ILE A 50 -5.08 10.68 -2.59
N LYS A 51 -4.24 11.04 -1.62
CA LYS A 51 -3.06 11.88 -1.82
C LYS A 51 -2.13 11.32 -2.91
N ILE A 52 -1.87 10.00 -2.91
CA ILE A 52 -1.04 9.34 -3.93
C ILE A 52 -1.76 9.29 -5.29
N ALA A 53 -3.07 9.02 -5.29
CA ALA A 53 -3.86 8.96 -6.52
C ALA A 53 -3.92 10.32 -7.24
N ASP A 54 -4.16 11.39 -6.49
CA ASP A 54 -4.31 12.75 -7.01
C ASP A 54 -2.96 13.42 -7.34
N LEU A 55 -1.84 12.83 -6.89
CA LEU A 55 -0.52 13.38 -7.17
C LEU A 55 -0.23 13.38 -8.68
N ASN A 56 0.01 14.58 -9.20
CA ASN A 56 0.60 14.74 -10.53
C ASN A 56 2.12 14.47 -10.45
N GLN A 57 2.50 13.20 -10.59
CA GLN A 57 3.91 12.77 -10.49
C GLN A 57 4.83 13.42 -11.53
N ASP A 58 4.31 13.84 -12.69
CA ASP A 58 5.10 14.52 -13.72
C ASP A 58 5.55 15.92 -13.27
N ALA A 59 4.80 16.54 -12.35
CA ALA A 59 5.14 17.83 -11.75
C ALA A 59 6.10 17.73 -10.55
N VAL A 60 6.39 16.52 -10.04
CA VAL A 60 7.27 16.33 -8.86
C VAL A 60 8.73 16.48 -9.29
N LYS A 61 9.37 17.60 -8.94
CA LYS A 61 10.73 17.94 -9.42
C LYS A 61 11.78 16.89 -9.07
N ASP A 62 11.73 16.36 -7.84
CA ASP A 62 12.77 15.49 -7.31
C ASP A 62 12.56 14.00 -7.61
N LEU A 63 11.47 13.65 -8.32
CA LEU A 63 11.19 12.29 -8.77
C LEU A 63 11.82 12.07 -10.16
N PRO A 64 12.76 11.11 -10.35
CA PRO A 64 13.35 10.84 -11.65
C PRO A 64 12.33 10.32 -12.68
N ILE A 65 12.60 10.55 -13.97
CA ILE A 65 11.84 9.91 -15.06
C ILE A 65 12.00 8.38 -14.92
N GLY A 66 10.90 7.64 -15.04
CA GLY A 66 10.88 6.19 -14.84
C GLY A 66 10.70 5.74 -13.37
N ALA A 67 10.83 6.66 -12.39
CA ALA A 67 10.55 6.38 -10.99
C ALA A 67 9.04 6.49 -10.68
N ARG A 68 8.64 6.05 -9.48
CA ARG A 68 7.26 6.03 -9.00
C ARG A 68 7.19 6.68 -7.63
N GLU A 69 6.21 7.55 -7.43
CA GLU A 69 5.92 8.05 -6.09
C GLU A 69 5.50 6.89 -5.19
N HIS A 70 6.06 6.86 -3.99
CA HIS A 70 5.67 5.93 -2.95
C HIS A 70 6.00 6.48 -1.57
N ILE A 71 5.28 5.98 -0.57
CA ILE A 71 5.44 6.31 0.84
C ILE A 71 5.65 5.00 1.62
N HIS A 72 6.62 5.01 2.52
CA HIS A 72 6.87 3.91 3.46
C HIS A 72 6.08 4.14 4.75
N LEU A 73 5.31 3.13 5.15
CA LEU A 73 4.65 3.04 6.43
C LEU A 73 5.40 2.03 7.29
N ARG A 74 6.18 2.53 8.26
CA ARG A 74 7.05 1.70 9.09
C ARG A 74 6.34 1.27 10.37
N PRO A 75 6.45 -0.01 10.77
CA PRO A 75 5.91 -0.49 12.04
C PRO A 75 6.50 0.29 13.22
N ASN A 76 5.68 0.52 14.25
CA ASN A 76 6.05 1.24 15.47
C ASN A 76 6.41 2.73 15.26
N LEU A 77 6.21 3.27 14.06
CA LEU A 77 6.40 4.69 13.77
C LEU A 77 5.18 5.28 13.06
N ASP A 78 4.83 4.71 11.92
CA ASP A 78 3.71 5.17 11.09
C ASP A 78 2.48 4.28 11.31
N ILE A 79 2.67 2.99 11.58
CA ILE A 79 1.60 2.00 11.82
C ILE A 79 1.88 1.14 13.05
N SER A 80 0.95 0.26 13.43
CA SER A 80 1.07 -0.61 14.60
C SER A 80 2.39 -1.38 14.62
N LYS A 81 2.89 -1.66 15.82
CA LYS A 81 4.11 -2.45 16.02
C LYS A 81 3.98 -3.89 15.53
N SER A 82 2.76 -4.43 15.47
CA SER A 82 2.47 -5.76 14.94
C SER A 82 2.45 -5.83 13.42
N SER A 83 2.47 -4.68 12.75
CA SER A 83 2.39 -4.63 11.28
C SER A 83 3.70 -5.05 10.62
N VAL A 84 3.59 -5.44 9.36
CA VAL A 84 4.74 -5.47 8.43
C VAL A 84 4.99 -4.09 7.86
N GLU A 85 6.19 -3.82 7.35
CA GLU A 85 6.43 -2.59 6.60
C GLU A 85 5.62 -2.58 5.29
N VAL A 86 4.95 -1.47 5.02
CA VAL A 86 4.08 -1.30 3.85
C VAL A 86 4.59 -0.16 3.00
N ILE A 87 4.68 -0.39 1.69
CA ILE A 87 4.98 0.64 0.69
C ILE A 87 3.71 0.90 -0.11
N VAL A 88 3.19 2.11 -0.02
CA VAL A 88 2.02 2.56 -0.79
C VAL A 88 2.52 3.47 -1.90
N GLY A 89 2.21 3.17 -3.16
CA GLY A 89 2.75 3.95 -4.27
C GLY A 89 2.01 3.76 -5.59
N ARG A 90 2.40 4.56 -6.58
CA ARG A 90 1.89 4.50 -7.94
C ARG A 90 2.45 3.28 -8.66
N ILE A 91 1.61 2.67 -9.50
CA ILE A 91 2.04 1.58 -10.38
C ILE A 91 2.71 2.10 -11.65
N ASP A 92 2.24 3.24 -12.16
CA ASP A 92 2.72 3.89 -13.35
C ASP A 92 3.92 4.80 -13.07
N ALA A 93 4.93 4.73 -13.93
CA ALA A 93 6.13 5.53 -13.78
C ALA A 93 5.99 6.96 -14.33
N LYS A 94 6.66 7.91 -13.68
CA LYS A 94 6.78 9.30 -14.13
C LYS A 94 7.30 9.40 -15.56
N GLY A 95 6.67 10.24 -16.38
CA GLY A 95 7.05 10.58 -17.75
C GLY A 95 6.86 9.49 -18.80
N THR A 96 6.57 8.24 -18.39
CA THR A 96 6.43 7.09 -19.31
C THR A 96 5.11 6.36 -19.16
N SER A 97 4.45 6.51 -18.00
CA SER A 97 3.24 5.78 -17.61
C SER A 97 3.38 4.24 -17.62
N VAL A 98 4.62 3.73 -17.72
CA VAL A 98 4.90 2.29 -17.77
C VAL A 98 4.70 1.66 -16.40
N PHE A 99 3.96 0.55 -16.36
CA PHE A 99 3.78 -0.26 -15.15
C PHE A 99 5.01 -1.12 -14.88
N TYR A 100 5.22 -1.59 -13.65
CA TYR A 100 6.38 -2.44 -13.33
C TYR A 100 6.20 -3.88 -13.85
N ASP A 101 7.31 -4.56 -14.17
CA ASP A 101 7.30 -5.87 -14.86
C ASP A 101 6.53 -6.99 -14.13
N ARG A 102 6.43 -6.90 -12.80
CA ARG A 102 5.67 -7.86 -11.97
C ARG A 102 4.16 -7.71 -12.11
N TYR A 103 3.65 -6.59 -12.62
CA TYR A 103 2.21 -6.39 -12.72
C TYR A 103 1.60 -7.27 -13.81
N ILE A 104 0.50 -7.95 -13.46
CA ILE A 104 -0.30 -8.74 -14.38
C ILE A 104 -1.72 -8.20 -14.28
N GLU A 105 -2.31 -7.81 -15.41
CA GLU A 105 -3.68 -7.32 -15.46
C GLU A 105 -4.67 -8.41 -15.02
N LYS A 106 -5.76 -7.97 -14.38
CA LYS A 106 -6.87 -8.88 -14.07
C LYS A 106 -7.51 -9.40 -15.36
N ASN A 107 -7.99 -10.64 -15.35
CA ASN A 107 -8.83 -11.14 -16.43
C ASN A 107 -10.14 -10.31 -16.48
N ASN A 108 -10.56 -9.93 -17.68
CA ASN A 108 -11.77 -9.13 -17.91
C ASN A 108 -13.00 -10.00 -18.22
N GLU A 109 -12.93 -11.31 -17.99
CA GLU A 109 -14.06 -12.23 -18.18
C GLU A 109 -14.93 -12.21 -16.92
N HIS A 110 -16.13 -11.65 -17.05
CA HIS A 110 -17.18 -11.60 -16.03
C HIS A 110 -18.34 -12.52 -16.41
#